data_AF-A0A069E4L4-F1
#
_entry.id   AF-A0A069E4L4-F1
#
_cell.length_a   1.000
_cell.length_b   1.000
_cell.length_c   1.000
_cell.angle_alpha   90.00
_cell.angle_beta   90.00
_cell.angle_gamma   90.00
#
_symmetry.space_group_name_H-M   'P 1'
#
loop_
_entity.id
_entity.type
_entity.pdbx_description
1 polymer ?
#
loop_
_entity_poly.entity_id
_entity_poly.type
_entity_poly.pdbx_seq_one_letter_code
_entity_poly.pdbx_strand_id
1 'polypeptide(L)'
;MSNDAFGQKKDAFAVVQPKAPESPRESLRDSQSQSEDPPALQAEHLPDQSSQDTGDPLKEDHDRRVGVIRTRFASRLEASNARVSRAQSTWDEIHGEVNRQPRYSGPWFYMPFMALLAIAEVPINRLSFELFFRESPAIALVVSLLVGGVLVVLSHRLGLALGRFEYFSKQHGWVRETLQVVVVTVLIGALCYGLSVLRQGFLAAAVAPELGFADAMNGGGAGAALMSLEPGLTLEGWIFLFINLAVVLVGVSASYFCHDAHPDFQKADVERKQAEKDQAKLKAHVADAEAAEQRRYANQLRRRAS
;
A
#
# COMPACT_ATOMS: atom_id res chain seq x y z
N MET A 1 -4.74 -11.19 56.20
CA MET A 1 -4.58 -9.78 55.82
C MET A 1 -5.07 -9.66 54.39
N SER A 2 -6.25 -9.06 54.24
CA SER A 2 -7.02 -8.91 53.00
C SER A 2 -6.54 -7.66 52.28
N ASN A 3 -6.23 -7.74 50.99
CA ASN A 3 -6.05 -6.58 50.12
C ASN A 3 -7.02 -6.69 48.95
N ASP A 4 -8.28 -6.39 49.24
CA ASP A 4 -9.23 -5.86 48.27
C ASP A 4 -9.01 -4.35 48.13
N ALA A 5 -9.38 -3.81 46.98
CA ALA A 5 -9.58 -2.40 46.64
C ALA A 5 -8.53 -1.79 45.70
N PHE A 6 -8.75 -1.96 44.39
CA PHE A 6 -8.59 -0.87 43.43
C PHE A 6 -9.69 -0.96 42.36
N GLY A 7 -10.78 -0.24 42.63
CA GLY A 7 -11.77 0.14 41.64
C GLY A 7 -11.53 1.57 41.14
N GLN A 8 -12.20 1.91 40.03
CA GLN A 8 -12.32 3.24 39.37
C GLN A 8 -11.11 3.65 38.52
N LYS A 9 -11.22 4.09 37.25
CA LYS A 9 -12.33 4.64 36.44
C LYS A 9 -12.12 4.21 34.98
N LYS A 10 -13.17 3.73 34.32
CA LYS A 10 -13.22 3.63 32.85
C LYS A 10 -13.86 4.90 32.33
N ASP A 11 -13.04 5.84 31.90
CA ASP A 11 -13.53 7.01 31.18
C ASP A 11 -13.91 6.60 29.75
N ALA A 12 -15.21 6.76 29.48
CA ALA A 12 -15.81 6.54 28.18
C ALA A 12 -15.35 7.61 27.20
N PHE A 13 -14.37 7.30 26.36
CA PHE A 13 -14.18 8.00 25.10
C PHE A 13 -15.22 7.51 24.10
N ALA A 14 -16.35 8.20 24.05
CA ALA A 14 -17.28 8.13 22.94
C ALA A 14 -16.57 8.69 21.70
N VAL A 15 -16.05 7.79 20.86
CA VAL A 15 -15.63 8.11 19.50
C VAL A 15 -16.88 8.51 18.73
N VAL A 16 -17.05 9.82 18.50
CA VAL A 16 -18.02 10.35 17.55
C VAL A 16 -17.58 9.88 16.17
N GLN A 17 -18.21 8.81 15.69
CA GLN A 17 -18.05 8.39 14.30
C GLN A 17 -18.65 9.47 13.40
N PRO A 18 -17.94 9.90 12.34
CA PRO A 18 -18.54 10.77 11.34
C PRO A 18 -19.71 10.04 10.68
N LYS A 19 -20.90 10.64 10.81
CA LYS A 19 -22.13 10.20 10.14
C LYS A 19 -21.87 10.19 8.63
N ALA A 20 -21.76 9.00 8.06
CA ALA A 20 -21.60 8.81 6.62
C ALA A 20 -22.78 9.45 5.87
N PRO A 21 -22.56 10.05 4.68
CA PRO A 21 -23.65 10.48 3.83
C PRO A 21 -24.51 9.26 3.46
N GLU A 22 -25.79 9.32 3.82
CA GLU A 22 -26.79 8.34 3.43
C GLU A 22 -26.85 8.28 1.90
N SER A 23 -26.21 7.27 1.33
CA SER A 23 -26.47 6.90 -0.06
C SER A 23 -27.91 6.39 -0.14
N PRO A 24 -28.67 6.71 -1.20
CA PRO A 24 -30.01 6.17 -1.40
C PRO A 24 -29.96 4.65 -1.32
N ARG A 25 -30.58 4.10 -0.26
CA ARG A 25 -30.90 2.68 -0.18
C ARG A 25 -31.94 2.41 -1.25
N GLU A 26 -31.49 1.98 -2.43
CA GLU A 26 -32.32 1.15 -3.28
C GLU A 26 -32.61 -0.12 -2.47
N SER A 27 -33.87 -0.21 -2.07
CA SER A 27 -34.48 -1.39 -1.46
C SER A 27 -34.35 -2.56 -2.44
N LEU A 28 -33.28 -3.34 -2.29
CA LEU A 28 -33.31 -4.75 -2.67
C LEU A 28 -34.34 -5.42 -1.77
N ARG A 29 -35.56 -5.38 -2.27
CA ARG A 29 -36.72 -6.11 -1.81
C ARG A 29 -36.37 -7.58 -1.89
N ASP A 30 -36.38 -8.24 -0.74
CA ASP A 30 -36.45 -9.68 -0.64
C ASP A 30 -37.66 -10.16 -1.43
N SER A 31 -37.45 -10.56 -2.68
CA SER A 31 -38.36 -11.45 -3.39
C SER A 31 -38.07 -12.86 -2.91
N GLN A 32 -38.54 -13.15 -1.69
CA GLN A 32 -38.93 -14.50 -1.33
C GLN A 32 -39.94 -14.96 -2.39
N SER A 33 -39.51 -15.88 -3.24
CA SER A 33 -40.37 -16.68 -4.09
C SER A 33 -41.24 -17.55 -3.18
N GLN A 34 -42.35 -16.97 -2.72
CA GLN A 34 -43.52 -17.73 -2.35
C GLN A 34 -44.02 -18.42 -3.62
N SER A 35 -43.95 -19.74 -3.61
CA SER A 35 -44.71 -20.62 -4.49
C SER A 35 -46.19 -20.48 -4.13
N GLU A 36 -46.85 -19.45 -4.65
CA GLU A 36 -48.31 -19.46 -4.74
C GLU A 36 -48.69 -20.20 -6.03
N ASP A 37 -49.31 -21.35 -5.86
CA ASP A 37 -49.97 -22.09 -6.94
C ASP A 37 -51.01 -21.18 -7.61
N PRO A 38 -50.96 -20.98 -8.94
CA PRO A 38 -51.97 -20.19 -9.62
C PRO A 38 -53.31 -20.94 -9.65
N PRO A 39 -54.44 -20.22 -9.54
CA PRO A 39 -55.77 -20.80 -9.67
C PRO A 39 -55.92 -21.38 -11.08
N ALA A 40 -56.50 -22.58 -11.14
CA ALA A 40 -56.86 -23.28 -12.36
C ALA A 40 -57.79 -22.42 -13.24
N LEU A 41 -57.19 -21.64 -14.14
CA LEU A 41 -57.87 -21.04 -15.26
C LEU A 41 -58.17 -22.14 -16.27
N GLN A 42 -59.46 -22.38 -16.46
CA GLN A 42 -60.01 -23.22 -17.51
C GLN A 42 -59.37 -22.84 -18.85
N ALA A 43 -58.68 -23.82 -19.43
CA ALA A 43 -58.17 -23.74 -20.78
C ALA A 43 -59.35 -23.67 -21.75
N GLU A 44 -59.69 -22.46 -22.17
CA GLU A 44 -60.34 -22.26 -23.46
C GLU A 44 -59.41 -22.84 -24.53
N HIS A 45 -59.85 -23.95 -25.10
CA HIS A 45 -59.22 -24.67 -26.19
C HIS A 45 -59.21 -23.76 -27.44
N LEU A 46 -58.19 -22.90 -27.52
CA LEU A 46 -57.81 -22.25 -28.76
C LEU A 46 -57.29 -23.34 -29.72
N PRO A 47 -57.73 -23.33 -30.99
CA PRO A 47 -57.33 -24.33 -31.95
C PRO A 47 -55.81 -24.30 -32.11
N ASP A 48 -55.24 -25.50 -32.08
CA ASP A 48 -53.85 -25.83 -32.37
C ASP A 48 -53.53 -25.43 -33.82
N GLN A 49 -53.29 -24.13 -34.02
CA GLN A 49 -52.62 -23.64 -35.21
C GLN A 49 -51.16 -24.03 -35.06
N SER A 50 -50.87 -25.23 -35.55
CA SER A 50 -49.58 -25.58 -36.14
C SER A 50 -49.33 -24.66 -37.35
N SER A 51 -49.21 -23.36 -37.09
CA SER A 51 -48.58 -22.42 -38.01
C SER A 51 -47.16 -22.94 -38.18
N GLN A 52 -46.93 -23.48 -39.38
CA GLN A 52 -45.61 -23.77 -39.90
C GLN A 52 -44.70 -22.61 -39.50
N ASP A 53 -43.78 -22.91 -38.59
CA ASP A 53 -42.70 -22.04 -38.16
C ASP A 53 -41.77 -21.86 -39.37
N THR A 54 -42.23 -21.11 -40.38
CA THR A 54 -41.35 -20.44 -41.32
C THR A 54 -40.60 -19.41 -40.50
N GLY A 55 -39.56 -19.88 -39.80
CA GLY A 55 -38.74 -19.07 -38.92
C GLY A 55 -38.33 -17.80 -39.66
N ASP A 56 -38.61 -16.64 -39.07
CA ASP A 56 -38.22 -15.36 -39.68
C ASP A 56 -36.71 -15.38 -39.90
N PRO A 57 -36.23 -15.33 -41.15
CA PRO A 57 -34.80 -15.43 -41.44
C PRO A 57 -33.99 -14.29 -40.80
N LEU A 58 -34.61 -13.17 -40.42
CA LEU A 58 -33.91 -12.13 -39.64
C LEU A 58 -33.68 -12.53 -38.19
N LYS A 59 -34.65 -13.21 -37.57
CA LYS A 59 -34.52 -13.68 -36.20
C LYS A 59 -33.40 -14.70 -36.12
N GLU A 60 -33.35 -15.62 -37.08
CA GLU A 60 -32.30 -16.62 -37.17
C GLU A 60 -30.91 -15.98 -37.40
N ASP A 61 -30.78 -14.99 -38.29
CA ASP A 61 -29.51 -14.25 -38.48
C ASP A 61 -29.11 -13.46 -37.22
N HIS A 62 -30.06 -12.84 -36.52
CA HIS A 62 -29.81 -12.13 -35.27
C HIS A 62 -29.30 -13.07 -34.17
N ASP A 63 -30.01 -14.18 -33.94
CA ASP A 63 -29.65 -15.19 -32.93
C ASP A 63 -28.27 -15.78 -33.24
N ARG A 64 -27.99 -16.04 -34.52
CA ARG A 64 -26.66 -16.47 -34.98
C ARG A 64 -25.58 -15.44 -34.66
N ARG A 65 -25.81 -14.15 -34.92
CA ARG A 65 -24.82 -13.08 -34.62
C ARG A 65 -24.59 -12.91 -33.13
N VAL A 66 -25.64 -12.92 -32.32
CA VAL A 66 -25.52 -12.90 -30.85
C VAL A 66 -24.75 -14.12 -30.36
N GLY A 67 -25.00 -15.31 -30.93
CA GLY A 67 -24.23 -16.53 -30.67
C GLY A 67 -22.73 -16.37 -30.99
N VAL A 68 -22.39 -15.74 -32.12
CA VAL A 68 -20.99 -15.42 -32.49
C VAL A 68 -20.35 -14.44 -31.51
N ILE A 69 -21.08 -13.42 -31.03
CA ILE A 69 -20.59 -12.50 -30.00
C ILE A 69 -20.28 -13.27 -28.72
N ARG A 70 -21.24 -14.08 -28.23
CA ARG A 70 -21.06 -14.88 -27.01
C ARG A 70 -19.88 -15.84 -27.10
N THR A 71 -19.79 -16.61 -28.18
CA THR A 71 -18.66 -17.55 -28.40
C THR A 71 -17.32 -16.84 -28.50
N ARG A 72 -17.24 -15.68 -29.15
CA ARG A 72 -16.03 -14.85 -29.22
C ARG A 72 -15.55 -14.40 -27.83
N PHE A 73 -16.47 -14.06 -26.93
CA PHE A 73 -16.13 -13.59 -25.59
C PHE A 73 -16.06 -14.69 -24.53
N ALA A 74 -16.61 -15.88 -24.79
CA ALA A 74 -16.72 -16.98 -23.84
C ALA A 74 -15.35 -17.35 -23.23
N SER A 75 -14.33 -17.57 -24.06
CA SER A 75 -12.98 -17.94 -23.58
C SER A 75 -12.32 -16.85 -22.72
N ARG A 76 -12.55 -15.57 -23.06
CA ARG A 76 -12.05 -14.44 -22.27
C ARG A 76 -12.78 -14.31 -20.95
N LEU A 77 -14.10 -14.52 -20.96
CA LEU A 77 -14.93 -14.45 -19.77
C LEU A 77 -14.60 -15.61 -18.81
N GLU A 78 -14.40 -16.82 -19.34
CA GLU A 78 -13.94 -17.98 -18.58
C GLU A 78 -12.55 -17.72 -17.98
N ALA A 79 -11.59 -17.25 -18.77
CA ALA A 79 -10.27 -16.87 -18.26
C ALA A 79 -10.35 -15.77 -17.17
N SER A 80 -11.22 -14.78 -17.35
CA SER A 80 -11.44 -13.72 -16.36
C SER A 80 -12.08 -14.26 -15.09
N ASN A 81 -13.05 -15.16 -15.19
CA ASN A 81 -13.69 -15.82 -14.05
C ASN A 81 -12.68 -16.67 -13.28
N ALA A 82 -11.83 -17.43 -13.99
CA ALA A 82 -10.77 -18.23 -13.38
C ALA A 82 -9.73 -17.35 -12.65
N ARG A 83 -9.41 -16.16 -13.19
CA ARG A 83 -8.54 -15.18 -12.51
C ARG A 83 -9.17 -14.62 -11.24
N VAL A 84 -10.45 -14.22 -11.31
CA VAL A 84 -11.18 -13.71 -10.12
C VAL A 84 -11.28 -14.80 -9.06
N SER A 85 -11.62 -16.03 -9.44
CA SER A 85 -11.72 -17.16 -8.51
C SER A 85 -10.37 -17.48 -7.83
N ARG A 86 -9.26 -17.46 -8.57
CA ARG A 86 -7.92 -17.62 -7.99
C ARG A 86 -7.57 -16.49 -7.02
N ALA A 87 -7.76 -15.24 -7.42
CA ALA A 87 -7.47 -14.09 -6.57
C ALA A 87 -8.35 -14.08 -5.30
N GLN A 88 -9.61 -14.48 -5.42
CA GLN A 88 -10.54 -14.63 -4.30
C GLN A 88 -10.08 -15.75 -3.35
N SER A 89 -9.68 -16.92 -3.88
CA SER A 89 -9.15 -18.01 -3.07
C SER A 89 -7.90 -17.61 -2.29
N THR A 90 -6.94 -16.93 -2.92
CA THR A 90 -5.74 -16.44 -2.23
C THR A 90 -6.09 -15.41 -1.17
N TRP A 91 -7.06 -14.53 -1.44
CA TRP A 91 -7.54 -13.57 -0.46
C TRP A 91 -8.23 -14.27 0.73
N ASP A 92 -9.10 -15.24 0.48
CA ASP A 92 -9.82 -15.99 1.52
C ASP A 92 -8.85 -16.81 2.40
N GLU A 93 -7.82 -17.41 1.80
CA GLU A 93 -6.76 -18.12 2.51
C GLU A 93 -6.02 -17.19 3.49
N ILE A 94 -5.49 -16.07 2.99
CA ILE A 94 -4.77 -15.10 3.83
C ILE A 94 -5.71 -14.45 4.86
N HIS A 95 -6.96 -14.15 4.48
CA HIS A 95 -7.92 -13.55 5.39
C HIS A 95 -8.31 -14.53 6.52
N GLY A 96 -8.41 -15.82 6.22
CA GLY A 96 -8.63 -16.89 7.19
C GLY A 96 -7.46 -17.04 8.17
N GLU A 97 -6.22 -16.87 7.71
CA GLU A 97 -5.03 -16.94 8.57
C GLU A 97 -4.94 -15.76 9.56
N VAL A 98 -5.21 -14.54 9.09
CA VAL A 98 -4.94 -13.32 9.88
C VAL A 98 -6.20 -12.78 10.58
N ASN A 99 -7.40 -13.18 10.15
CA ASN A 99 -8.71 -12.80 10.70
C ASN A 99 -8.87 -11.28 10.96
N ARG A 100 -8.36 -10.45 10.05
CA ARG A 100 -8.45 -8.98 10.12
C ARG A 100 -8.48 -8.37 8.73
N GLN A 101 -8.90 -7.11 8.65
CA GLN A 101 -8.81 -6.34 7.40
C GLN A 101 -7.35 -5.91 7.09
N PRO A 102 -7.00 -5.78 5.80
CA PRO A 102 -5.68 -5.31 5.40
C PRO A 102 -5.46 -3.87 5.87
N ARG A 103 -4.31 -3.59 6.48
CA ARG A 103 -3.90 -2.26 6.92
C ARG A 103 -2.76 -1.79 6.03
N TYR A 104 -3.07 -0.94 5.07
CA TYR A 104 -2.04 -0.27 4.28
C TYR A 104 -2.42 1.19 4.10
N SER A 105 -1.44 2.08 4.26
CA SER A 105 -1.60 3.46 3.82
C SER A 105 -1.44 3.51 2.31
N GLY A 106 -2.24 4.36 1.64
CA GLY A 106 -2.08 4.57 0.21
C GLY A 106 -0.68 5.11 -0.10
N PRO A 107 -0.03 4.67 -1.21
CA PRO A 107 1.28 5.18 -1.62
C PRO A 107 1.33 6.71 -1.70
N TRP A 108 0.17 7.32 -1.99
CA TRP A 108 -0.02 8.76 -2.07
C TRP A 108 0.24 9.52 -0.76
N PHE A 109 0.00 8.92 0.41
CA PHE A 109 0.30 9.56 1.71
C PHE A 109 1.74 9.27 2.16
N TYR A 110 2.21 8.04 1.91
CA TYR A 110 3.51 7.58 2.36
C TYR A 110 4.69 8.29 1.65
N MET A 111 4.64 8.40 0.33
CA MET A 111 5.73 9.02 -0.46
C MET A 111 6.00 10.49 -0.09
N PRO A 112 4.99 11.39 0.01
CA PRO A 112 5.26 12.76 0.43
C PRO A 112 5.70 12.84 1.88
N PHE A 113 5.23 11.96 2.77
CA PHE A 113 5.70 11.89 4.14
C PHE A 113 7.20 11.55 4.21
N MET A 114 7.65 10.57 3.44
CA MET A 114 9.08 10.23 3.35
C MET A 114 9.91 11.35 2.72
N ALA A 115 9.37 12.03 1.70
CA ALA A 115 10.02 13.19 1.11
C ALA A 115 10.14 14.36 2.11
N LEU A 116 9.10 14.61 2.91
CA LEU A 116 9.11 15.62 3.96
C LEU A 116 10.12 15.27 5.06
N LEU A 117 10.24 14.00 5.46
CA LEU A 117 11.29 13.58 6.39
C LEU A 117 12.68 13.83 5.82
N ALA A 118 12.93 13.46 4.56
CA ALA A 118 14.20 13.73 3.90
C ALA A 118 14.51 15.23 3.81
N ILE A 119 13.51 16.06 3.49
CA ILE A 119 13.64 17.53 3.48
C ILE A 119 13.91 18.08 4.89
N ALA A 120 13.27 17.52 5.92
CA ALA A 120 13.47 17.92 7.31
C ALA A 120 14.85 17.54 7.85
N GLU A 121 15.48 16.48 7.32
CA GLU A 121 16.86 16.14 7.63
C GLU A 121 17.87 17.13 7.01
N VAL A 122 17.56 17.75 5.86
CA VAL A 122 18.45 18.72 5.22
C VAL A 122 18.85 19.86 6.15
N PRO A 123 17.98 20.60 6.85
CA PRO A 123 18.42 21.67 7.75
C PRO A 123 19.17 21.14 8.98
N ILE A 124 18.76 19.98 9.53
CA ILE A 124 19.44 19.36 10.69
C ILE A 124 20.90 19.04 10.34
N ASN A 125 21.11 18.47 9.17
CA ASN A 125 22.41 18.06 8.67
C ASN A 125 23.17 19.22 8.02
N ARG A 126 22.50 20.15 7.34
CA ARG A 126 23.09 21.38 6.79
C ARG A 126 23.66 22.27 7.88
N LEU A 127 22.97 22.42 9.02
CA LEU A 127 23.56 23.12 10.17
C LEU A 127 24.89 22.48 10.62
N SER A 128 25.07 21.20 10.32
CA SER A 128 26.32 20.47 10.58
C SER A 128 27.34 20.65 9.45
N PHE A 129 26.93 20.75 8.19
CA PHE A 129 27.82 20.78 7.00
C PHE A 129 28.09 22.16 6.37
N GLU A 130 27.26 23.18 6.62
CA GLU A 130 27.48 24.56 6.16
C GLU A 130 28.76 25.15 6.78
N LEU A 131 29.16 24.59 7.92
CA LEU A 131 30.44 24.85 8.56
C LEU A 131 31.60 24.11 7.85
N PHE A 132 31.40 22.90 7.28
CA PHE A 132 32.40 22.10 6.56
C PHE A 132 32.86 22.70 5.24
N PHE A 133 31.93 23.23 4.44
CA PHE A 133 32.21 23.69 3.08
C PHE A 133 31.85 25.16 2.93
N ARG A 134 32.50 26.05 3.69
CA ARG A 134 32.40 27.50 3.46
C ARG A 134 32.66 27.86 1.99
N GLU A 135 33.49 27.09 1.30
CA GLU A 135 33.80 27.27 -0.12
C GLU A 135 32.80 26.61 -1.08
N SER A 136 31.96 25.66 -0.64
CA SER A 136 30.96 25.03 -1.51
C SER A 136 29.74 24.50 -0.74
N PRO A 137 28.76 25.39 -0.43
CA PRO A 137 27.49 25.02 0.18
C PRO A 137 26.72 23.93 -0.59
N ALA A 138 26.99 23.78 -1.89
CA ALA A 138 26.40 22.75 -2.72
C ALA A 138 26.86 21.33 -2.32
N ILE A 139 28.15 21.14 -2.00
CA ILE A 139 28.69 19.83 -1.60
C ILE A 139 28.10 19.41 -0.26
N ALA A 140 28.02 20.35 0.69
CA ALA A 140 27.37 20.14 1.99
C ALA A 140 25.93 19.63 1.85
N LEU A 141 25.14 20.24 0.96
CA LEU A 141 23.76 19.83 0.68
C LEU A 141 23.69 18.43 0.07
N VAL A 142 24.56 18.10 -0.88
CA VAL A 142 24.58 16.78 -1.52
C VAL A 142 24.93 15.68 -0.51
N VAL A 143 25.99 15.88 0.29
CA VAL A 143 26.40 14.90 1.31
C VAL A 143 25.31 14.73 2.37
N SER A 144 24.74 15.84 2.84
CA SER A 144 23.60 15.85 3.76
C SER A 144 22.41 15.05 3.23
N LEU A 145 22.07 15.25 1.96
CA LEU A 145 20.95 14.56 1.31
C LEU A 145 21.23 13.05 1.15
N LEU A 146 22.46 12.68 0.80
CA LEU A 146 22.86 11.28 0.66
C LEU A 146 22.80 10.55 2.00
N VAL A 147 23.40 11.13 3.04
CA VAL A 147 23.38 10.57 4.39
C VAL A 147 21.95 10.43 4.91
N GLY A 148 21.17 11.50 4.79
CA GLY A 148 19.77 11.48 5.19
C GLY A 148 18.94 10.44 4.44
N GLY A 149 19.10 10.38 3.10
CA GLY A 149 18.48 9.36 2.27
C GLY A 149 18.82 7.92 2.72
N VAL A 150 20.07 7.66 3.09
CA VAL A 150 20.47 6.35 3.63
C VAL A 150 19.79 6.07 4.97
N LEU A 151 19.75 7.03 5.91
CA LEU A 151 19.09 6.87 7.20
C LEU A 151 17.58 6.61 7.04
N VAL A 152 16.92 7.37 6.17
CA VAL A 152 15.49 7.21 5.84
C VAL A 152 15.22 5.82 5.27
N VAL A 153 16.06 5.31 4.36
CA VAL A 153 15.93 3.96 3.79
C VAL A 153 16.14 2.89 4.86
N LEU A 154 17.15 3.03 5.72
CA LEU A 154 17.42 2.07 6.80
C LEU A 154 16.30 2.07 7.85
N SER A 155 15.82 3.25 8.23
CA SER A 155 14.68 3.45 9.12
C SER A 155 13.42 2.78 8.57
N HIS A 156 13.13 2.95 7.28
CA HIS A 156 12.06 2.24 6.60
C HIS A 156 12.24 0.72 6.63
N ARG A 157 13.44 0.21 6.33
CA ARG A 157 13.74 -1.23 6.37
C ARG A 157 13.58 -1.81 7.78
N LEU A 158 13.99 -1.08 8.80
CA LEU A 158 13.82 -1.48 10.19
C LEU A 158 12.35 -1.51 10.59
N GLY A 159 11.56 -0.50 10.22
CA GLY A 159 10.12 -0.48 10.48
C GLY A 159 9.37 -1.64 9.80
N LEU A 160 9.73 -1.96 8.54
CA LEU A 160 9.22 -3.16 7.85
C LEU A 160 9.62 -4.45 8.56
N ALA A 161 10.87 -4.58 8.98
CA ALA A 161 11.36 -5.77 9.68
C ALA A 161 10.62 -5.97 11.01
N LEU A 162 10.43 -4.89 11.79
CA LEU A 162 9.68 -4.92 13.04
C LEU A 162 8.20 -5.27 12.83
N GLY A 163 7.55 -4.70 11.81
CA GLY A 163 6.15 -5.00 11.48
C GLY A 163 5.93 -6.46 11.06
N ARG A 164 6.91 -7.07 10.39
CA ARG A 164 6.85 -8.45 9.91
C ARG A 164 7.45 -9.48 10.87
N PHE A 165 8.04 -9.02 11.97
CA PHE A 165 8.76 -9.88 12.91
C PHE A 165 7.88 -11.01 13.44
N GLU A 166 6.64 -10.70 13.83
CA GLU A 166 5.72 -11.71 14.36
C GLU A 166 5.36 -12.79 13.31
N TYR A 167 5.14 -12.38 12.06
CA TYR A 167 4.78 -13.28 10.98
C TYR A 167 5.95 -14.21 10.61
N PHE A 168 7.13 -13.66 10.36
CA PHE A 168 8.28 -14.45 9.95
C PHE A 168 8.86 -15.29 11.07
N SER A 169 8.76 -14.84 12.33
CA SER A 169 9.18 -15.63 13.49
C SER A 169 8.43 -16.97 13.56
N LYS A 170 7.14 -16.98 13.19
CA LYS A 170 6.32 -18.21 13.15
C LYS A 170 6.68 -19.13 11.99
N GLN A 171 7.09 -18.61 10.82
CA GLN A 171 7.35 -19.43 9.63
C GLN A 171 8.82 -19.84 9.43
N HIS A 172 9.77 -18.94 9.63
CA HIS A 172 11.18 -19.11 9.24
C HIS A 172 12.14 -19.21 10.43
N GLY A 173 11.61 -19.17 11.65
CA GLY A 173 12.37 -19.17 12.89
C GLY A 173 12.82 -17.78 13.30
N TRP A 174 12.73 -17.51 14.60
CA TRP A 174 13.00 -16.20 15.21
C TRP A 174 14.44 -15.68 14.98
N VAL A 175 15.44 -16.56 14.89
CA VAL A 175 16.86 -16.17 14.87
C VAL A 175 17.21 -15.28 13.69
N ARG A 176 16.76 -15.63 12.47
CA ARG A 176 17.10 -14.87 11.26
C ARG A 176 16.54 -13.46 11.31
N GLU A 177 15.28 -13.33 11.73
CA GLU A 177 14.59 -12.04 11.81
C GLU A 177 15.17 -11.18 12.93
N THR A 178 15.47 -11.77 14.09
CA THR A 178 16.15 -11.06 15.18
C THR A 178 17.52 -10.57 14.74
N LEU A 179 18.29 -11.40 14.03
CA LEU A 179 19.60 -11.01 13.51
C LEU A 179 19.48 -9.83 12.54
N GLN A 180 18.51 -9.85 11.63
CA GLN A 180 18.29 -8.73 10.70
C GLN A 180 17.95 -7.43 11.44
N VAL A 181 17.02 -7.47 12.41
CA VAL A 181 16.64 -6.30 13.22
C VAL A 181 17.84 -5.75 13.99
N VAL A 182 18.62 -6.63 14.62
CA VAL A 182 19.83 -6.25 15.37
C VAL A 182 20.87 -5.62 14.45
N VAL A 183 21.18 -6.25 13.31
CA VAL A 183 22.17 -5.73 12.35
C VAL A 183 21.78 -4.36 11.82
N VAL A 184 20.52 -4.17 11.41
CA VAL A 184 20.05 -2.87 10.91
C VAL A 184 20.06 -1.82 12.03
N THR A 185 19.66 -2.18 13.26
CA THR A 185 19.67 -1.26 14.40
C THR A 185 21.10 -0.83 14.77
N VAL A 186 22.05 -1.77 14.81
CA VAL A 186 23.48 -1.47 15.04
C VAL A 186 24.03 -0.59 13.93
N LEU A 187 23.68 -0.86 12.66
CA LEU A 187 24.12 -0.04 11.53
C LEU A 187 23.59 1.40 11.63
N ILE A 188 22.31 1.58 11.95
CA ILE A 188 21.73 2.91 12.17
C ILE A 188 22.43 3.62 13.35
N GLY A 189 22.60 2.93 14.47
CA GLY A 189 23.28 3.48 15.65
C GLY A 189 24.72 3.91 15.33
N ALA A 190 25.47 3.08 14.60
CA ALA A 190 26.83 3.39 14.17
C ALA A 190 26.88 4.59 13.21
N LEU A 191 25.93 4.70 12.27
CA LEU A 191 25.84 5.86 11.37
C LEU A 191 25.51 7.14 12.13
N CYS A 192 24.48 7.14 12.99
CA CYS A 192 24.13 8.31 13.79
C CYS A 192 25.28 8.72 14.72
N TYR A 193 25.95 7.76 15.36
CA TYR A 193 27.14 8.00 16.19
C TYR A 193 28.28 8.61 15.38
N GLY A 194 28.62 8.01 14.24
CA GLY A 194 29.67 8.50 13.35
C GLY A 194 29.40 9.92 12.86
N LEU A 195 28.16 10.25 12.51
CA LEU A 195 27.76 11.61 12.13
C LEU A 195 27.93 12.60 13.28
N SER A 196 27.60 12.20 14.51
CA SER A 196 27.81 13.04 15.68
C SER A 196 29.27 13.29 16.00
N VAL A 197 30.12 12.25 15.93
CA VAL A 197 31.57 12.40 16.13
C VAL A 197 32.18 13.27 15.03
N LEU A 198 31.80 13.06 13.77
CA LEU A 198 32.25 13.90 12.65
C LEU A 198 31.85 15.36 12.83
N ARG A 199 30.60 15.63 13.23
CA ARG A 199 30.12 16.98 13.53
C ARG A 199 30.90 17.63 14.66
N GLN A 200 31.12 16.92 15.76
CA GLN A 200 31.84 17.45 16.93
C GLN A 200 33.30 17.75 16.61
N GLY A 201 34.01 16.80 16.00
CA GLY A 201 35.41 17.01 15.60
C GLY A 201 35.54 18.18 14.64
N PHE A 202 34.55 18.39 13.79
CA PHE A 202 34.49 19.56 12.94
C PHE A 202 34.31 20.87 13.72
N LEU A 203 33.35 20.93 14.65
CA LEU A 203 33.13 22.13 15.46
C LEU A 203 34.38 22.50 16.27
N ALA A 204 35.09 21.50 16.80
CA ALA A 204 36.37 21.71 17.47
C ALA A 204 37.44 22.29 16.52
N ALA A 205 37.57 21.74 15.30
CA ALA A 205 38.51 22.24 14.30
C ALA A 205 38.16 23.64 13.77
N ALA A 206 36.87 23.98 13.64
CA ALA A 206 36.43 25.30 13.20
C ALA A 206 36.75 26.42 14.20
N VAL A 207 36.87 26.08 15.48
CA VAL A 207 37.25 27.00 16.56
C VAL A 207 38.77 27.15 16.68
N ALA A 208 39.56 26.20 16.15
CA ALA A 208 41.02 26.21 16.14
C ALA A 208 41.57 26.51 14.72
N PRO A 209 41.78 27.78 14.34
CA PRO A 209 42.08 28.20 12.96
C PRO A 209 43.48 27.77 12.44
N GLU A 210 44.36 27.25 13.29
CA GLU A 210 45.76 26.97 12.95
C GLU A 210 45.96 25.68 12.11
N LEU A 211 44.98 24.76 12.10
CA LEU A 211 45.02 23.50 11.33
C LEU A 211 43.64 23.24 10.72
N GLY A 212 43.38 23.77 9.53
CA GLY A 212 42.12 23.56 8.83
C GLY A 212 41.86 22.07 8.60
N PHE A 213 40.63 21.61 8.84
CA PHE A 213 40.20 20.22 8.57
C PHE A 213 40.50 19.77 7.12
N ALA A 214 40.50 20.72 6.17
CA ALA A 214 40.91 20.50 4.79
C ALA A 214 42.40 20.12 4.65
N ASP A 215 43.29 20.76 5.41
CA ASP A 215 44.72 20.40 5.43
C ASP A 215 44.95 19.05 6.11
N ALA A 216 44.13 18.69 7.12
CA ALA A 216 44.17 17.36 7.72
C ALA A 216 43.73 16.25 6.75
N MET A 217 42.72 16.50 5.90
CA MET A 217 42.32 15.56 4.85
C MET A 217 43.32 15.49 3.69
N ASN A 218 43.94 16.62 3.31
CA ASN A 218 44.92 16.70 2.22
C ASN A 218 46.32 16.18 2.60
N GLY A 219 46.73 16.29 3.87
CA GLY A 219 48.09 15.98 4.32
C GLY A 219 48.35 14.52 4.73
N GLY A 220 47.31 13.73 5.03
CA GLY A 220 47.46 12.35 5.50
C GLY A 220 46.34 11.38 5.11
N GLY A 221 45.38 11.83 4.30
CA GLY A 221 44.19 11.08 3.92
C GLY A 221 43.12 11.03 5.04
N ALA A 222 41.89 10.69 4.66
CA ALA A 222 40.73 10.65 5.56
C ALA A 222 40.95 9.83 6.85
N GLY A 223 41.87 8.84 6.83
CA GLY A 223 42.23 8.03 7.99
C GLY A 223 42.96 8.80 9.10
N ALA A 224 43.81 9.78 8.77
CA ALA A 224 44.51 10.60 9.76
C ALA A 224 43.55 11.60 10.44
N ALA A 225 42.63 12.18 9.66
CA ALA A 225 41.55 13.02 10.19
C ALA A 225 40.61 12.21 11.12
N LEU A 226 40.28 10.97 10.76
CA LEU A 226 39.52 10.05 11.62
C LEU A 226 40.24 9.73 12.94
N MET A 227 41.57 9.59 12.92
CA MET A 227 42.38 9.34 14.12
C MET A 227 42.49 10.55 15.05
N SER A 228 42.28 11.77 14.53
CA SER A 228 42.25 13.01 15.34
C SER A 228 40.90 13.29 16.02
N LEU A 229 39.87 12.50 15.72
CA LEU A 229 38.57 12.66 16.38
C LEU A 229 38.67 12.12 17.80
N GLU A 230 38.40 12.96 18.79
CA GLU A 230 38.29 12.49 20.17
C GLU A 230 37.16 11.46 20.27
N PRO A 231 37.40 10.27 20.86
CA PRO A 231 36.42 9.20 20.89
C PRO A 231 35.22 9.49 21.81
N GLY A 232 35.23 10.59 22.57
CA GLY A 232 34.16 10.98 23.49
C GLY A 232 33.24 12.03 22.89
N LEU A 233 31.92 11.77 22.91
CA LEU A 233 30.96 12.82 22.60
C LEU A 233 30.82 13.82 23.75
N THR A 234 30.94 15.10 23.43
CA THR A 234 30.52 16.22 24.29
C THR A 234 29.00 16.30 24.34
N LEU A 235 28.47 17.15 25.22
CA LEU A 235 27.02 17.37 25.34
C LEU A 235 26.36 17.72 23.99
N GLU A 236 27.03 18.54 23.17
CA GLU A 236 26.53 18.92 21.84
C GLU A 236 26.45 17.73 20.88
N GLY A 237 27.45 16.84 20.91
CA GLY A 237 27.45 15.60 20.14
C GLY A 237 26.31 14.66 20.54
N TRP A 238 26.06 14.53 21.84
CA TRP A 238 24.93 13.74 22.35
C TRP A 238 23.57 14.30 21.91
N ILE A 239 23.38 15.62 22.01
CA ILE A 239 22.15 16.28 21.54
C ILE A 239 21.93 15.98 20.05
N PHE A 240 22.97 16.10 19.23
CA PHE A 240 22.87 15.80 17.81
C PHE A 240 22.57 14.31 17.53
N LEU A 241 23.16 13.40 18.30
CA LEU A 241 22.86 11.97 18.21
C LEU A 241 21.37 11.70 18.46
N PHE A 242 20.81 12.28 19.53
CA PHE A 242 19.41 12.08 19.88
C PHE A 242 18.45 12.69 18.85
N ILE A 243 18.80 13.83 18.24
CA ILE A 243 18.00 14.40 17.15
C ILE A 243 17.95 13.43 15.96
N ASN A 244 19.09 12.91 15.52
CA ASN A 244 19.13 11.94 14.42
C ASN A 244 18.35 10.67 14.77
N LEU A 245 18.49 10.18 16.00
CA LEU A 245 17.75 9.01 16.47
C LEU A 245 16.23 9.26 16.52
N ALA A 246 15.80 10.47 16.88
CA ALA A 246 14.38 10.84 16.86
C ALA A 246 13.81 10.84 15.44
N VAL A 247 14.55 11.38 14.46
CA VAL A 247 14.13 11.34 13.05
C VAL A 247 14.03 9.89 12.55
N VAL A 248 15.03 9.07 12.85
CA VAL A 248 14.99 7.64 12.56
C VAL A 248 13.76 6.99 13.20
N LEU A 249 13.47 7.26 14.47
CA LEU A 249 12.32 6.69 15.18
C LEU A 249 11.00 7.06 14.49
N VAL A 250 10.86 8.30 14.03
CA VAL A 250 9.68 8.75 13.28
C VAL A 250 9.56 7.97 11.97
N GLY A 251 10.64 7.79 11.22
CA GLY A 251 10.64 6.98 10.00
C GLY A 251 10.32 5.50 10.25
N VAL A 252 10.84 4.92 11.34
CA VAL A 252 10.58 3.53 11.74
C VAL A 252 9.11 3.38 12.08
N SER A 253 8.58 4.30 12.89
CA SER A 253 7.17 4.31 13.31
C SER A 253 6.25 4.45 12.11
N ALA A 254 6.53 5.40 11.21
CA ALA A 254 5.74 5.59 10.01
C ALA A 254 5.73 4.34 9.13
N SER A 255 6.89 3.73 8.88
CA SER A 255 6.98 2.47 8.14
C SER A 255 6.26 1.31 8.84
N TYR A 256 6.34 1.23 10.17
CA TYR A 256 5.69 0.19 10.95
C TYR A 256 4.16 0.26 10.85
N PHE A 257 3.59 1.48 10.93
CA PHE A 257 2.15 1.67 10.85
C PHE A 257 1.60 1.69 9.42
N CYS A 258 2.41 2.07 8.44
CA CYS A 258 1.97 2.18 7.04
C CYS A 258 1.94 0.84 6.30
N HIS A 259 2.72 -0.14 6.76
CA HIS A 259 2.83 -1.43 6.10
C HIS A 259 2.16 -2.54 6.91
N ASP A 260 1.47 -3.42 6.20
CA ASP A 260 0.85 -4.58 6.79
C ASP A 260 1.92 -5.60 7.26
N ALA A 261 1.67 -6.25 8.40
CA ALA A 261 2.53 -7.29 8.95
C ALA A 261 2.62 -8.52 8.03
N HIS A 262 1.57 -8.81 7.26
CA HIS A 262 1.55 -9.93 6.32
C HIS A 262 2.08 -9.48 4.95
N PRO A 263 3.19 -10.04 4.45
CA PRO A 263 3.90 -9.54 3.27
C PRO A 263 3.07 -9.58 1.98
N ASP A 264 2.17 -10.55 1.85
CA ASP A 264 1.39 -10.76 0.62
C ASP A 264 -0.07 -10.30 0.71
N PHE A 265 -0.52 -9.81 1.87
CA PHE A 265 -1.95 -9.49 2.04
C PHE A 265 -2.38 -8.29 1.19
N GLN A 266 -1.52 -7.27 1.10
CA GLN A 266 -1.74 -6.13 0.21
C GLN A 266 -1.78 -6.55 -1.27
N LYS A 267 -0.90 -7.46 -1.68
CA LYS A 267 -0.85 -7.92 -3.08
C LYS A 267 -2.11 -8.68 -3.43
N ALA A 268 -2.56 -9.60 -2.57
CA ALA A 268 -3.78 -10.37 -2.78
C ALA A 268 -5.03 -9.48 -2.90
N ASP A 269 -5.18 -8.46 -2.03
CA ASP A 269 -6.31 -7.54 -2.11
C ASP A 269 -6.28 -6.67 -3.39
N VAL A 270 -5.10 -6.17 -3.79
CA VAL A 270 -4.95 -5.40 -5.03
C VAL A 270 -5.23 -6.27 -6.26
N GLU A 271 -4.71 -7.51 -6.27
CA GLU A 271 -4.93 -8.46 -7.36
C GLU A 271 -6.41 -8.82 -7.51
N ARG A 272 -7.11 -9.08 -6.40
CA ARG A 272 -8.55 -9.32 -6.39
C ARG A 272 -9.32 -8.15 -6.97
N LYS A 273 -9.11 -6.93 -6.45
CA LYS A 273 -9.80 -5.72 -6.93
C LYS A 273 -9.52 -5.46 -8.41
N GLN A 274 -8.29 -5.70 -8.86
CA GLN A 274 -7.93 -5.54 -10.27
C GLN A 274 -8.61 -6.59 -11.15
N ALA A 275 -8.64 -7.86 -10.73
CA ALA A 275 -9.32 -8.94 -11.45
C ALA A 275 -10.83 -8.70 -11.56
N GLU A 276 -11.48 -8.25 -10.48
CA GLU A 276 -12.91 -7.89 -10.48
C GLU A 276 -13.20 -6.71 -11.42
N LYS A 277 -12.37 -5.67 -11.38
CA LYS A 277 -12.51 -4.51 -12.29
C LYS A 277 -12.36 -4.91 -13.75
N ASP A 278 -11.40 -5.78 -14.06
CA ASP A 278 -11.18 -6.26 -15.43
C ASP A 278 -12.33 -7.16 -15.89
N GLN A 279 -12.86 -8.02 -15.01
CA GLN A 279 -14.05 -8.83 -15.28
C GLN A 279 -15.28 -7.94 -15.53
N ALA A 280 -15.50 -6.91 -14.70
CA ALA A 280 -16.61 -5.98 -14.85
C ALA A 280 -16.55 -5.23 -16.19
N LYS A 281 -15.36 -4.74 -16.58
CA LYS A 281 -15.14 -4.12 -17.89
C LYS A 281 -15.43 -5.08 -19.04
N LEU A 282 -14.97 -6.34 -18.93
CA LEU A 282 -15.22 -7.34 -19.95
C LEU A 282 -16.72 -7.64 -20.09
N LYS A 283 -17.45 -7.81 -18.97
CA LYS A 283 -18.91 -7.98 -18.97
C LYS A 283 -19.62 -6.78 -19.59
N ALA A 284 -19.18 -5.56 -19.30
CA ALA A 284 -19.72 -4.35 -19.93
C ALA A 284 -19.51 -4.36 -21.45
N HIS A 285 -18.32 -4.71 -21.94
CA HIS A 285 -18.07 -4.84 -23.38
C HIS A 285 -18.93 -5.90 -24.07
N VAL A 286 -19.21 -7.02 -23.40
CA VAL A 286 -20.14 -8.04 -23.93
C VAL A 286 -21.55 -7.49 -24.01
N ALA A 287 -22.04 -6.85 -22.94
CA ALA A 287 -23.37 -6.25 -22.90
C ALA A 287 -23.55 -5.15 -23.96
N ASP A 288 -22.55 -4.30 -24.17
CA ASP A 288 -22.57 -3.26 -25.19
C ASP A 288 -22.63 -3.86 -26.60
N ALA A 289 -21.88 -4.95 -26.86
CA ALA A 289 -21.88 -5.64 -28.13
C ALA A 289 -23.24 -6.31 -28.42
N GLU A 290 -23.84 -6.96 -27.42
CA GLU A 290 -25.18 -7.55 -27.53
C GLU A 290 -26.25 -6.46 -27.74
N ALA A 291 -26.20 -5.36 -26.99
CA ALA A 291 -27.12 -4.24 -27.14
C ALA A 291 -27.02 -3.55 -28.51
N ALA A 292 -25.81 -3.42 -29.06
CA ALA A 292 -25.60 -2.89 -30.40
C ALA A 292 -26.24 -3.79 -31.48
N GLU A 293 -26.16 -5.10 -31.32
CA GLU A 293 -26.77 -6.05 -32.25
C GLU A 293 -28.30 -6.10 -32.11
N GLN A 294 -28.83 -6.00 -30.89
CA GLN A 294 -30.27 -5.85 -30.65
C GLN A 294 -30.84 -4.58 -31.31
N ARG A 295 -30.13 -3.45 -31.24
CA ARG A 295 -30.53 -2.20 -31.92
C ARG A 295 -30.55 -2.37 -33.44
N ARG A 296 -29.58 -3.09 -34.01
CA ARG A 296 -29.53 -3.37 -35.46
C ARG A 296 -30.71 -4.23 -35.90
N TYR A 297 -31.01 -5.29 -35.15
CA TYR A 297 -32.15 -6.17 -35.43
C TYR A 297 -33.49 -5.42 -35.33
N ALA A 298 -33.69 -4.63 -34.27
CA ALA A 298 -34.89 -3.80 -34.12
C ALA A 298 -35.08 -2.81 -35.29
N ASN A 299 -33.98 -2.23 -35.79
CA ASN A 299 -34.03 -1.36 -36.97
C ASN A 299 -34.35 -2.11 -38.27
N GLN A 300 -33.89 -3.35 -38.43
CA GLN A 300 -34.23 -4.19 -39.59
C GLN A 300 -35.71 -4.58 -39.59
N LEU A 301 -36.27 -4.94 -38.43
CA LEU A 301 -37.70 -5.21 -38.29
C LEU A 301 -38.56 -4.00 -38.66
N ARG A 302 -38.19 -2.80 -38.17
CA ARG A 302 -38.89 -1.56 -38.52
C ARG A 302 -38.89 -1.27 -40.01
N ARG A 303 -37.77 -1.54 -40.71
CA ARG A 303 -37.66 -1.36 -42.17
C ARG A 303 -38.46 -2.36 -42.99
N ARG A 304 -38.73 -3.55 -42.46
CA ARG A 304 -39.60 -4.54 -43.13
C ARG A 304 -41.08 -4.23 -42.95
N ALA A 305 -41.44 -3.56 -41.85
CA ALA A 305 -42.81 -3.18 -41.54
C ALA A 305 -43.28 -1.92 -42.29
N SER A 306 -42.34 -1.11 -42.79
CA SER A 306 -42.59 0.10 -43.61
C SER A 306 -42.62 -0.22 -45.10
#